data_AF-A0A0Q7SPQ1-F1
#
_entry.id   AF-A0A0Q7SPQ1-F1
#
_cell.length_a   1.000
_cell.length_b   1.000
_cell.length_c   1.000
_cell.angle_alpha   90.00
_cell.angle_beta   90.00
_cell.angle_gamma   90.00
#
_symmetry.space_group_name_H-M   'P 1'
#
loop_
_entity.id
_entity.type
_entity.pdbx_description
1 polymer ?
#
loop_
_entity_poly.entity_id
_entity_poly.type
_entity_poly.pdbx_seq_one_letter_code
_entity_poly.pdbx_strand_id
1 'polypeptide(L)'
;MPWEFAVGGETLARDVASVVMTNDVELEANAVVAGQCIDQLVGVTAAPLVRAGRLVPLLTAHVTHHLGLYLYYGSRVAQPARVRAFIDLVVERVAGNAEWVLSVQELRRFGR
;
A
#
# COMPACT_ATOMS: atom_id res chain seq x y z
N MET A 1 -1.77 -12.94 -9.44
CA MET A 1 -1.52 -13.13 -7.99
C MET A 1 -2.86 -13.31 -7.32
N PRO A 2 -3.02 -14.26 -6.38
CA PRO A 2 -4.25 -14.37 -5.60
C PRO A 2 -4.43 -13.10 -4.76
N TRP A 3 -5.67 -12.72 -4.50
CA TRP A 3 -5.99 -11.65 -3.56
C TRP A 3 -5.82 -12.15 -2.13
N GLU A 4 -5.34 -11.29 -1.25
CA GLU A 4 -5.06 -11.65 0.13
C GLU A 4 -5.99 -10.93 1.11
N PHE A 5 -6.53 -11.68 2.08
CA PHE A 5 -7.51 -11.19 3.04
C PHE A 5 -7.15 -11.61 4.46
N ALA A 6 -7.26 -10.69 5.42
CA ALA A 6 -7.14 -10.99 6.83
C ALA A 6 -8.45 -11.59 7.36
N VAL A 7 -8.42 -12.85 7.82
CA VAL A 7 -9.59 -13.56 8.36
C VAL A 7 -9.15 -14.38 9.58
N GLY A 8 -9.75 -14.13 10.75
CA GLY A 8 -9.48 -14.92 11.95
C GLY A 8 -8.04 -14.85 12.47
N GLY A 9 -7.29 -13.79 12.12
CA GLY A 9 -5.87 -13.64 12.47
C GLY A 9 -4.91 -14.27 11.45
N GLU A 10 -5.42 -14.90 10.40
CA GLU A 10 -4.62 -15.49 9.31
C GLU A 10 -4.79 -14.68 8.01
N THR A 11 -3.84 -14.84 7.09
CA THR A 11 -3.94 -14.30 5.73
C THR A 11 -4.41 -15.40 4.78
N LEU A 12 -5.58 -15.21 4.18
CA LEU A 12 -6.17 -16.13 3.21
C LEU A 12 -5.97 -15.61 1.79
N ALA A 13 -5.33 -16.42 0.96
CA ALA A 13 -5.22 -16.20 -0.48
C ALA A 13 -6.48 -16.72 -1.20
N ARG A 14 -7.00 -15.95 -2.16
CA ARG A 14 -8.15 -16.31 -2.99
C ARG A 14 -7.90 -15.92 -4.44
N ASP A 15 -8.15 -16.84 -5.35
CA ASP A 15 -8.13 -16.54 -6.78
C ASP A 15 -9.39 -15.74 -7.14
N VAL A 16 -9.19 -14.57 -7.72
CA VAL A 16 -10.23 -13.69 -8.23
C VAL A 16 -10.02 -13.56 -9.74
N ALA A 17 -11.08 -13.74 -10.52
CA ALA A 17 -11.01 -13.56 -11.96
C ALA A 17 -10.62 -12.10 -12.27
N SER A 18 -9.49 -11.93 -12.96
CA SER A 18 -8.97 -10.61 -13.31
C SER A 18 -9.63 -10.10 -14.59
N VAL A 19 -10.04 -8.83 -14.58
CA VAL A 19 -10.50 -8.08 -15.75
C VAL A 19 -9.33 -7.34 -16.42
N VAL A 20 -8.35 -6.91 -15.63
CA VAL A 20 -7.12 -6.23 -16.06
C VAL A 20 -5.94 -6.77 -15.24
N MET A 21 -4.82 -7.04 -15.91
CA MET A 21 -3.56 -7.43 -15.26
C MET A 21 -2.43 -6.58 -15.82
N THR A 22 -1.71 -5.89 -14.93
CA THR A 22 -0.59 -5.01 -15.27
C THR A 22 0.50 -5.13 -14.23
N ASN A 23 1.71 -4.71 -14.57
CA ASN A 23 2.83 -4.53 -13.66
C ASN A 23 3.16 -3.04 -13.43
N ASP A 24 2.32 -2.13 -13.92
CA ASP A 24 2.43 -0.69 -13.77
C ASP A 24 1.40 -0.19 -12.75
N VAL A 25 1.90 0.33 -11.62
CA VAL A 25 1.10 0.79 -10.47
C VAL A 25 0.25 2.03 -10.81
N GLU A 26 0.73 2.90 -11.70
CA GLU A 26 -0.02 4.10 -12.09
C GLU A 26 -1.18 3.73 -13.00
N LEU A 27 -0.97 2.83 -13.96
CA LEU A 27 -2.02 2.33 -14.83
C LEU A 27 -3.11 1.59 -14.02
N GLU A 28 -2.68 0.75 -13.07
CA GLU A 28 -3.55 0.04 -12.14
C GLU A 28 -4.46 1.01 -11.36
N ALA A 29 -3.87 1.99 -10.66
CA ALA A 29 -4.62 2.96 -9.87
C ALA A 29 -5.58 3.81 -10.71
N ASN A 30 -5.15 4.23 -11.91
CA ASN A 30 -5.98 5.01 -12.82
C ASN A 30 -7.20 4.21 -13.31
N ALA A 31 -7.07 2.90 -13.56
CA ALA A 31 -8.18 2.05 -13.95
C ALA A 31 -9.25 1.96 -12.85
N VAL A 32 -8.84 1.83 -11.58
CA VAL A 32 -9.74 1.84 -10.42
C VAL A 32 -10.43 3.18 -10.26
N VAL A 33 -9.67 4.29 -10.35
CA VAL A 33 -10.22 5.65 -10.25
C VAL A 33 -11.20 5.95 -11.39
N ALA A 34 -10.99 5.39 -12.57
CA ALA A 34 -11.90 5.48 -13.71
C ALA A 34 -13.12 4.53 -13.60
N GLY A 35 -13.25 3.77 -12.51
CA GLY A 35 -14.37 2.87 -12.26
C GLY A 35 -14.38 1.61 -13.15
N GLN A 36 -13.24 1.21 -13.70
CA GLN A 36 -13.14 0.07 -14.61
C GLN A 36 -12.98 -1.26 -13.87
N CYS A 37 -12.45 -1.25 -12.65
CA CYS A 37 -12.20 -2.44 -11.84
C CYS A 37 -12.16 -2.11 -10.34
N ILE A 38 -12.11 -3.16 -9.52
CA ILE A 38 -11.74 -3.13 -8.10
C ILE A 38 -10.34 -3.73 -7.96
N ASP A 39 -9.53 -3.19 -7.07
CA ASP A 39 -8.14 -3.65 -6.88
C ASP A 39 -7.65 -3.61 -5.43
N GLN A 40 -6.62 -4.40 -5.13
CA GLN A 40 -5.86 -4.39 -3.89
C GLN A 40 -4.61 -3.50 -4.04
N LEU A 41 -4.84 -2.19 -4.06
CA LEU A 41 -3.78 -1.20 -4.17
C LEU A 41 -2.90 -1.13 -2.91
N VAL A 42 -1.59 -0.95 -3.10
CA VAL A 42 -0.66 -0.68 -2.00
C VAL A 42 -1.01 0.63 -1.29
N GLY A 43 -0.79 0.67 0.03
CA GLY A 43 -1.20 1.78 0.89
C GLY A 43 -0.73 3.16 0.40
N VAL A 44 0.51 3.25 -0.08
CA VAL A 44 1.11 4.50 -0.55
C VAL A 44 0.38 5.09 -1.76
N THR A 45 -0.21 4.25 -2.60
CA THR A 45 -1.01 4.66 -3.77
C THR A 45 -2.45 4.93 -3.37
N ALA A 46 -3.04 4.06 -2.54
CA ALA A 46 -4.44 4.15 -2.15
C ALA A 46 -4.75 5.31 -1.20
N ALA A 47 -3.88 5.56 -0.21
CA ALA A 47 -4.13 6.52 0.88
C ALA A 47 -4.47 7.94 0.41
N PRO A 48 -3.69 8.59 -0.49
CA PRO A 48 -4.03 9.92 -0.97
C PRO A 48 -5.35 9.95 -1.77
N LEU A 49 -5.62 8.90 -2.57
CA LEU A 49 -6.82 8.81 -3.39
C LEU A 49 -8.09 8.61 -2.53
N VAL A 50 -8.01 7.79 -1.49
CA VAL A 50 -9.11 7.59 -0.53
C VAL A 50 -9.39 8.88 0.25
N ARG A 51 -8.35 9.54 0.77
CA ARG A 51 -8.51 10.82 1.50
C ARG A 51 -9.09 11.93 0.63
N ALA A 52 -8.77 11.94 -0.66
CA ALA A 52 -9.34 12.86 -1.64
C ALA A 52 -10.78 12.51 -2.07
N GLY A 53 -11.36 11.41 -1.57
CA GLY A 53 -12.69 10.94 -1.95
C GLY A 53 -12.77 10.40 -3.38
N ARG A 54 -11.61 10.08 -3.99
CA ARG A 54 -11.53 9.52 -5.35
C ARG A 54 -11.68 8.01 -5.37
N LEU A 55 -11.38 7.35 -4.24
CA LEU A 55 -11.55 5.92 -4.02
C LEU A 55 -12.31 5.66 -2.72
N VAL A 56 -13.04 4.56 -2.68
CA VAL A 56 -13.73 4.06 -1.48
C VAL A 56 -13.13 2.71 -1.11
N PRO A 57 -12.61 2.53 0.12
CA PRO A 57 -12.04 1.26 0.54
C PRO A 57 -13.14 0.23 0.78
N LEU A 58 -12.93 -0.99 0.30
CA LEU A 58 -13.85 -2.11 0.42
C LEU A 58 -13.31 -3.16 1.37
N LEU A 59 -14.20 -3.98 1.92
CA LEU A 59 -13.84 -5.14 2.76
C LEU A 59 -12.88 -4.74 3.90
N THR A 60 -13.11 -3.59 4.53
CA THR A 60 -12.14 -2.96 5.45
C THR A 60 -11.85 -3.77 6.72
N ALA A 61 -12.67 -4.78 7.03
CA ALA A 61 -12.42 -5.75 8.10
C ALA A 61 -11.37 -6.82 7.74
N HIS A 62 -10.99 -6.90 6.46
CA HIS A 62 -10.15 -7.96 5.89
C HIS A 62 -8.86 -7.43 5.26
N VAL A 63 -8.47 -6.18 5.54
CA VAL A 63 -7.22 -5.61 5.04
C VAL A 63 -6.02 -6.33 5.68
N THR A 64 -5.07 -6.73 4.85
CA THR A 64 -3.83 -7.37 5.31
C THR A 64 -2.75 -6.32 5.62
N HIS A 65 -1.83 -6.65 6.53
CA HIS A 65 -0.76 -5.75 6.98
C HIS A 65 0.63 -6.40 6.85
N HIS A 66 0.88 -7.11 5.74
CA HIS A 66 2.09 -7.91 5.57
C HIS A 66 3.19 -7.22 4.75
N LEU A 67 2.88 -6.14 4.03
CA LEU A 67 3.85 -5.43 3.20
C LEU A 67 4.60 -4.36 4.00
N GLY A 68 5.94 -4.43 3.94
CA GLY A 68 6.85 -3.41 4.48
C GLY A 68 7.68 -2.76 3.39
N LEU A 69 7.95 -1.46 3.53
CA LEU A 69 8.90 -0.75 2.68
C LEU A 69 10.30 -0.85 3.31
N TYR A 70 11.26 -1.39 2.56
CA TYR A 70 12.63 -1.59 3.02
C TYR A 70 13.61 -0.80 2.16
N LEU A 71 14.63 -0.24 2.81
CA LEU A 71 15.73 0.43 2.12
C LEU A 71 16.95 -0.49 2.11
N TYR A 72 17.41 -0.83 0.90
CA TYR A 72 18.56 -1.70 0.67
C TYR A 72 19.80 -0.88 0.26
N TYR A 73 20.95 -1.22 0.85
CA TYR A 73 22.24 -0.56 0.56
C TYR A 73 23.39 -1.56 0.69
N GLY A 74 24.49 -1.31 -0.04
CA GLY A 74 25.51 -2.33 -0.32
C GLY A 74 26.34 -2.83 0.86
N SER A 75 26.52 -2.06 1.94
CA SER A 75 27.27 -2.54 3.13
C SER A 75 26.85 -1.82 4.41
N ARG A 76 26.73 -2.59 5.50
CA ARG A 76 26.52 -2.08 6.87
C ARG A 76 27.81 -1.59 7.54
N VAL A 77 28.97 -2.06 7.08
CA VAL A 77 30.28 -1.74 7.68
C VAL A 77 30.92 -0.54 6.99
N ALA A 78 30.84 -0.47 5.66
CA ALA A 78 31.35 0.64 4.88
C ALA A 78 30.18 1.49 4.38
N GLN A 79 29.76 2.48 5.19
CA GLN A 79 28.73 3.44 4.81
C GLN A 79 29.36 4.82 4.52
N PRO A 80 29.58 5.17 3.24
CA PRO A 80 29.98 6.52 2.88
C PRO A 80 29.02 7.56 3.47
N ALA A 81 29.54 8.72 3.89
CA ALA A 81 28.75 9.76 4.56
C ALA A 81 27.48 10.15 3.78
N ARG A 82 27.57 10.23 2.45
CA ARG A 82 26.42 10.51 1.57
C ARG A 82 25.32 9.45 1.64
N VAL A 83 25.69 8.17 1.73
CA VAL A 83 24.71 7.07 1.84
C VAL A 83 24.02 7.13 3.19
N ARG A 84 24.77 7.33 4.28
CA ARG A 84 24.20 7.50 5.62
C ARG A 84 23.23 8.68 5.68
N ALA A 85 23.63 9.85 5.19
CA ALA A 85 22.77 11.03 5.15
C ALA A 85 21.47 10.78 4.35
N PHE A 86 21.54 10.03 3.25
CA PHE A 86 20.35 9.64 2.50
C PHE A 86 19.45 8.67 3.28
N ILE A 87 20.03 7.66 3.94
CA ILE A 87 19.28 6.71 4.78
C ILE A 87 18.54 7.47 5.87
N ASP A 88 19.23 8.35 6.59
CA ASP A 88 18.66 9.13 7.71
C ASP A 88 17.48 9.98 7.20
N LEU A 89 17.65 10.65 6.06
CA LEU A 89 16.60 11.46 5.42
C LEU A 89 15.37 10.63 5.00
N VAL A 90 15.58 9.44 4.43
CA VAL A 90 14.47 8.57 4.03
C VAL A 90 13.73 8.06 5.25
N VAL A 91 14.44 7.61 6.28
CA VAL A 91 13.82 7.15 7.53
C VAL A 91 13.01 8.28 8.16
N GLU A 92 13.57 9.49 8.27
CA GLU A 92 12.88 10.67 8.81
C GLU A 92 11.57 10.96 8.06
N ARG A 93 11.56 10.84 6.74
CA ARG A 93 10.40 11.22 5.90
C ARG A 93 9.35 10.14 5.74
N VAL A 94 9.75 8.87 5.80
CA VAL A 94 8.91 7.75 5.36
C VAL A 94 8.49 6.87 6.53
N ALA A 95 9.35 6.68 7.54
CA ALA A 95 9.03 5.79 8.64
C ALA A 95 7.87 6.34 9.47
N GLY A 96 6.79 5.54 9.60
CA GLY A 96 5.59 5.94 10.37
C GLY A 96 4.83 7.12 9.78
N ASN A 97 5.10 7.54 8.55
CA ASN A 97 4.41 8.66 7.93
C ASN A 97 2.97 8.27 7.54
N ALA A 98 2.00 8.88 8.24
CA ALA A 98 0.58 8.63 8.05
C ALA A 98 0.06 9.06 6.67
N GLU A 99 0.75 9.93 5.94
CA GLU A 99 0.35 10.34 4.59
C GLU A 99 0.26 9.16 3.62
N TRP A 100 1.04 8.11 3.85
CA TRP A 100 1.19 6.98 2.94
C TRP A 100 0.47 5.71 3.41
N VAL A 101 -0.23 5.75 4.54
CA VAL A 101 -0.92 4.59 5.13
C VAL A 101 -2.30 5.01 5.63
N LEU A 102 -3.32 4.19 5.37
CA LEU A 102 -4.64 4.36 5.98
C LEU A 102 -4.67 3.64 7.33
N SER A 103 -4.98 4.39 8.40
CA SER A 103 -5.21 3.80 9.72
C SER A 103 -6.49 2.95 9.74
N VAL A 104 -6.61 2.05 10.72
CA VAL A 104 -7.84 1.27 10.94
C VAL A 104 -9.06 2.19 11.16
N GLN A 105 -8.86 3.33 11.81
CA GLN A 105 -9.92 4.33 12.03
C GLN A 105 -10.36 4.97 10.72
N GLU A 106 -9.41 5.32 9.84
CA GLU A 106 -9.70 5.85 8.50
C GLU A 106 -10.42 4.82 7.62
N LEU A 107 -9.95 3.58 7.60
CA LEU A 107 -10.62 2.50 6.85
C LEU A 107 -12.07 2.33 7.30
N ARG A 108 -12.34 2.32 8.62
CA ARG A 108 -13.70 2.26 9.18
C ARG A 108 -14.55 3.49 8.85
N ARG A 109 -13.93 4.65 8.67
CA ARG A 109 -14.61 5.91 8.34
C ARG A 109 -14.99 5.95 6.87
N PHE A 110 -14.05 5.60 5.98
CA PHE A 110 -14.21 5.70 4.54
C PHE A 110 -14.93 4.50 3.91
N GLY A 111 -14.95 3.34 4.58
CA GLY A 111 -15.64 2.14 4.11
C GLY A 111 -17.14 2.08 4.47
N ARG A 112 -17.76 3.21 4.82
CA ARG A 112 -19.20 3.32 5.14
C ARG A 112 -19.99 3.91 4.00
#